data_AF-A0A6H9RUC0-F1
#
_entry.id   AF-A0A6H9RUC0-F1
#
_cell.length_a   1.000
_cell.length_b   1.000
_cell.length_c   1.000
_cell.angle_alpha   90.00
_cell.angle_beta   90.00
_cell.angle_gamma   90.00
#
_symmetry.space_group_name_H-M   'P 1'
#
loop_
_entity.id
_entity.type
_entity.pdbx_description
1 polymer ?
#
loop_
_entity_poly.entity_id
_entity_poly.type
_entity_poly.pdbx_seq_one_letter_code
_entity_poly.pdbx_strand_id
1 'polypeptide(L)' 'MIDLSTWNLSIPEGSPPATIETSQLVQGFQDQYFHSDSGTVFFWAPVTGATTTNAIYPRSELRETYSNGTLRNWLYPAA' A
#
# COMPACT_ATOMS: atom_id res chain seq x y z
N MET A 1 16.35 2.83 6.30
CA MET A 1 15.16 3.02 5.44
C MET A 1 14.44 1.69 5.38
N ILE A 2 13.11 1.68 5.53
CA ILE A 2 12.33 0.44 5.39
C ILE A 2 12.27 0.09 3.90
N ASP A 3 12.51 -1.18 3.56
CA ASP A 3 12.49 -1.63 2.17
C ASP A 3 11.03 -1.82 1.69
N LEU A 4 10.63 -1.02 0.71
CA LEU A 4 9.30 -1.03 0.12
C LEU A 4 9.27 -1.70 -1.27
N SER A 5 10.37 -2.32 -1.70
CA SER A 5 10.51 -2.88 -3.05
C SER A 5 9.68 -4.13 -3.33
N THR A 6 8.99 -4.68 -2.34
CA THR A 6 8.12 -5.86 -2.44
C THR A 6 6.70 -5.58 -1.96
N TRP A 7 6.26 -4.32 -2.10
CA TRP A 7 4.94 -3.88 -1.68
C TRP A 7 4.32 -2.98 -2.74
N ASN A 8 3.00 -3.06 -2.89
CA ASN A 8 2.20 -1.96 -3.41
C ASN A 8 1.37 -1.38 -2.26
N LEU A 9 0.70 -0.25 -2.49
CA LEU A 9 -0.02 0.48 -1.44
C LEU A 9 -1.43 0.81 -1.91
N SER A 10 -2.46 0.44 -1.13
CA SER A 10 -3.80 0.98 -1.32
C SER A 10 -4.01 2.21 -0.44
N ILE A 11 -4.52 3.30 -1.02
CA ILE A 11 -4.84 4.55 -0.30
C ILE A 11 -6.36 4.81 -0.29
N PRO A 12 -6.90 5.56 0.68
CA PRO A 12 -8.34 5.73 0.88
C PRO A 12 -8.94 6.85 0.00
N GLU A 13 -8.44 7.01 -1.22
CA GLU A 13 -8.82 8.04 -2.18
C GLU A 13 -9.07 7.43 -3.57
N GLY A 14 -10.04 7.99 -4.32
CA GLY A 14 -10.44 7.50 -5.64
C GLY A 14 -11.73 6.67 -5.62
N SER A 15 -12.28 6.40 -6.81
CA SER A 15 -13.46 5.54 -6.99
C SER A 15 -13.29 4.65 -8.22
N PRO A 16 -12.76 3.41 -8.08
CA PRO A 16 -12.41 2.73 -6.81
C PRO A 16 -11.15 3.33 -6.13
N PRO A 17 -10.88 2.99 -4.85
CA PRO A 17 -9.66 3.42 -4.15
C PRO A 17 -8.40 3.11 -4.96
N ALA A 18 -7.47 4.06 -4.98
CA ALA A 18 -6.25 3.96 -5.76
C ALA A 18 -5.28 2.92 -5.18
N THR A 19 -4.60 2.22 -6.09
CA THR A 19 -3.44 1.40 -5.77
C THR A 19 -2.21 2.07 -6.36
N ILE A 20 -1.26 2.40 -5.49
CA ILE A 20 0.07 2.89 -5.86
C ILE A 20 0.93 1.69 -6.14
N GLU A 21 1.41 1.58 -7.38
CA GLU A 21 2.19 0.44 -7.84
C GLU A 21 3.55 0.36 -7.15
N THR A 22 4.12 -0.84 -7.06
CA THR A 22 5.44 -1.07 -6.42
C THR A 22 6.53 -0.17 -6.98
N SER A 23 6.54 0.04 -8.30
CA SER A 23 7.51 0.93 -8.95
C SER A 23 7.36 2.39 -8.52
N GLN A 24 6.12 2.86 -8.31
CA GLN A 24 5.84 4.22 -7.83
C GLN A 24 6.23 4.38 -6.36
N LEU A 25 5.97 3.36 -5.54
CA LEU A 25 6.35 3.35 -4.13
C LEU A 25 7.89 3.40 -3.97
N VAL A 26 8.62 2.61 -4.76
CA VAL A 26 10.09 2.62 -4.82
C VAL A 26 10.66 3.95 -5.33
N GLN A 27 9.94 4.64 -6.23
CA GLN A 27 10.32 5.98 -6.70
C GLN A 27 10.10 7.08 -5.65
N GLY A 28 9.65 6.73 -4.44
CA GLY A 28 9.52 7.65 -3.32
C GLY A 28 8.15 8.32 -3.23
N PHE A 29 7.09 7.60 -3.60
CA PHE A 29 5.72 8.08 -3.37
C PHE A 29 5.52 8.49 -1.90
N GLN A 30 5.00 9.70 -1.71
CA GLN A 30 4.59 10.24 -0.42
C GLN A 30 3.39 11.17 -0.60
N ASP A 31 2.44 11.11 0.32
CA ASP A 31 1.29 11.99 0.41
C ASP A 31 0.75 12.08 1.85
N GLN A 32 -0.46 12.61 2.01
CA GLN A 32 -1.13 12.71 3.32
C GLN A 32 -1.55 11.36 3.91
N TYR A 33 -1.76 10.33 3.08
CA TYR A 33 -2.20 9.00 3.50
C TYR A 33 -1.02 8.07 3.80
N PHE A 34 0.14 8.36 3.21
CA PHE A 34 1.35 7.57 3.34
C PHE A 34 2.62 8.41 3.19
N HIS A 35 3.57 8.27 4.11
CA HIS A 35 4.94 8.71 3.88
C HIS A 35 5.93 7.80 4.59
N SER A 36 7.14 7.71 4.04
CA SER A 36 8.22 6.89 4.58
C SER A 36 9.46 7.74 4.77
N ASP A 37 9.71 8.11 6.03
CA ASP A 37 10.90 8.85 6.44
C ASP A 37 11.98 7.91 6.98
N SER A 38 13.12 8.46 7.38
CA SER A 38 14.30 7.70 7.81
C SER A 38 14.01 6.80 9.03
N GLY A 39 13.54 5.57 8.76
CA GLY A 39 13.24 4.54 9.76
C GLY A 39 11.79 4.49 10.23
N THR A 40 10.87 5.24 9.62
CA THR A 40 9.45 5.24 10.02
C THR A 40 8.57 5.26 8.78
N VAL A 41 7.53 4.44 8.79
CA VAL A 41 6.47 4.49 7.79
C VAL A 41 5.20 4.94 8.50
N PHE A 42 4.58 5.98 7.96
CA PHE A 42 3.35 6.56 8.47
C PHE A 42 2.18 6.19 7.56
N PHE A 43 1.06 5.86 8.17
CA PHE A 43 -0.20 5.58 7.49
C PHE A 43 -1.31 6.40 8.12
N TRP A 44 -2.14 7.02 7.28
CA TRP A 44 -3.35 7.71 7.72
C TRP A 44 -4.52 7.39 6.79
N ALA A 45 -5.66 7.09 7.38
CA ALA A 45 -6.89 6.85 6.66
C ALA A 45 -8.08 7.51 7.39
N PRO A 46 -8.79 8.46 6.75
CA PRO A 46 -9.99 9.04 7.33
C PRO A 46 -11.14 8.04 7.29
N VAL A 47 -12.01 8.05 8.30
CA VAL A 47 -13.19 7.16 8.38
C VAL A 47 -14.20 7.37 7.24
N THR A 48 -14.15 8.52 6.56
CA THR A 48 -14.97 8.86 5.39
C THR A 48 -14.26 8.56 4.05
N GLY A 49 -13.11 7.89 4.09
CA GLY A 49 -12.32 7.56 2.90
C GLY A 49 -13.00 6.53 2.00
N ALA A 50 -12.49 6.39 0.78
CA ALA A 50 -13.01 5.43 -0.19
C ALA A 50 -12.77 3.97 0.25
N THR A 51 -13.67 3.07 -0.15
CA THR A 51 -13.60 1.64 0.16
C THR A 51 -13.62 0.78 -1.09
N THR A 52 -13.01 -0.41 -1.01
CA THR A 52 -13.08 -1.41 -2.09
C THR A 52 -14.36 -2.23 -1.97
N THR A 53 -14.80 -2.88 -3.05
CA THR A 53 -16.06 -3.65 -3.10
C THR A 53 -16.23 -4.65 -1.95
N ASN A 54 -15.12 -5.25 -1.50
CA ASN A 54 -15.13 -6.30 -0.47
C ASN A 54 -14.67 -5.80 0.91
N ALA A 55 -14.59 -4.49 1.11
CA ALA A 55 -14.21 -3.89 2.38
C ALA A 55 -15.18 -2.78 2.77
N ILE A 56 -15.64 -2.80 4.03
CA ILE A 56 -16.54 -1.77 4.56
C ILE A 56 -15.80 -0.63 5.28
N TYR A 57 -14.47 -0.70 5.37
CA TYR A 57 -13.63 0.31 6.00
C TYR A 57 -12.53 0.79 5.05
N PRO A 58 -12.20 2.11 5.07
CA PRO A 58 -11.10 2.68 4.31
C PRO A 58 -9.75 2.24 4.85
N ARG A 59 -8.70 2.33 4.03
CA ARG A 59 -7.35 1.88 4.40
C ARG A 59 -6.26 2.72 3.74
N SER A 60 -5.15 2.86 4.46
CA SER A 60 -3.83 3.11 3.91
C SER A 60 -2.99 1.90 4.30
N GLU A 61 -2.77 0.96 3.38
CA GLU A 61 -2.30 -0.39 3.71
C GLU A 61 -1.38 -0.94 2.61
N LEU A 62 -0.26 -1.53 3.02
CA LEU A 62 0.66 -2.23 2.11
C LEU A 62 0.13 -3.62 1.77
N ARG A 63 0.31 -4.02 0.51
CA ARG A 63 0.01 -5.38 0.04
C ARG A 63 1.22 -5.97 -0.66
N GLU A 64 1.54 -7.20 -0.30
CA GLU A 64 2.77 -7.87 -0.71
C GLU A 64 2.82 -8.12 -2.23
N THR A 65 3.95 -7.80 -2.83
CA THR A 65 4.26 -8.00 -4.25
C THR A 65 5.66 -8.56 -4.44
N TYR A 66 5.94 -9.06 -5.64
CA TYR A 66 7.31 -9.17 -6.12
C TYR A 66 7.83 -7.80 -6.57
N SER A 67 9.14 -7.67 -6.76
CA SER A 67 9.76 -6.42 -7.20
C SER A 67 9.30 -5.90 -8.57
N ASN A 68 8.68 -6.77 -9.38
CA ASN A 68 8.04 -6.40 -10.64
C ASN A 68 6.58 -5.93 -10.50
N GLY A 69 6.06 -5.82 -9.27
CA GLY A 69 4.70 -5.38 -8.97
C GLY A 69 3.62 -6.47 -9.01
N THR A 70 3.93 -7.70 -9.44
CA THR A 70 2.92 -8.77 -9.40
C THR A 70 2.64 -9.20 -7.96
N LEU A 71 1.38 -9.55 -7.65
CA LEU A 71 0.99 -9.97 -6.31
C LEU A 71 1.82 -11.18 -5.87
N ARG A 72 2.39 -11.09 -4.66
CA ARG A 72 3.08 -12.20 -4.03
C ARG A 72 2.12 -12.84 -3.04
N ASN A 73 1.79 -14.09 -3.31
CA ASN A 73 0.99 -14.93 -2.44
C ASN A 73 1.75 -16.22 -2.20
N TRP A 74 1.86 -16.63 -0.95
CA TRP A 74 2.61 -17.82 -0.55
C TRP A 74 1.69 -18.82 0.14
N LEU A 75 2.04 -20.10 0.02
CA LEU A 75 1.46 -21.16 0.84
C LEU A 75 2.14 -21.13 2.21
N TYR A 76 1.40 -21.47 3.28
CA TYR A 76 1.92 -21.48 4.65
C TYR A 76 3.33 -22.12 4.82
N PRO A 77 3.65 -23.27 4.20
CA PRO A 77 4.99 -23.87 4.34
C PRO A 77 6.13 -23.08 3.68
N ALA A 78 5.82 -22.09 2.84
CA ALA A 78 6.75 -21.25 2.10
C ALA A 78 6.78 -19.78 2.57
N ALA A 79 6.17 -19.52 3.74
CA ALA A 79 6.15 -18.23 4.42
C ALA A 79 7.54 -17.81 4.91
#